data_AF-A0A7V7XEB1-F1
#
_entry.id   AF-A0A7V7XEB1-F1
#
_cell.length_a   1.000
_cell.length_b   1.000
_cell.length_c   1.000
_cell.angle_alpha   90.00
_cell.angle_beta   90.00
_cell.angle_gamma   90.00
#
_symmetry.space_group_name_H-M   'P 1'
#
loop_
_entity.id
_entity.type
_entity.pdbx_description
1 polymer ?
#
loop_
_entity_poly.entity_id
_entity_poly.type
_entity_poly.pdbx_seq_one_letter_code
_entity_poly.pdbx_strand_id
1 'polypeptide(L)'
;MAVLGLLELMASQGASEAELYQAAFAFNSYAFREDYVMLAAYFSQDDVLWSDVDPRSVLSVDYSSGRSAQKIAARVGTIPGMPGQSGSCGT
;
A
#
# COMPACT_ATOMS: atom_id res chain seq x y z
N MET A 1 10.52 -3.34 -8.41
CA MET A 1 10.90 -3.46 -9.84
C MET A 1 9.82 -4.08 -10.73
N ALA A 2 8.84 -4.85 -10.22
CA ALA A 2 7.77 -5.40 -11.07
C ALA A 2 6.75 -4.36 -11.56
N VAL A 3 6.33 -3.42 -10.70
CA VAL A 3 5.41 -2.34 -11.11
C VAL A 3 5.98 -1.45 -12.20
N LEU A 4 7.27 -1.11 -12.13
CA LEU A 4 7.86 -0.17 -13.09
C LEU A 4 7.73 -0.67 -14.54
N GLY A 5 8.02 -1.96 -14.79
CA GLY A 5 7.88 -2.54 -16.12
C GLY A 5 6.42 -2.56 -16.63
N LEU A 6 5.45 -2.76 -15.73
CA LEU A 6 4.03 -2.62 -16.07
C LEU A 6 3.69 -1.18 -16.48
N LEU A 7 4.16 -0.19 -15.72
CA LEU A 7 3.89 1.22 -15.99
C LEU A 7 4.56 1.70 -17.28
N GLU A 8 5.79 1.27 -17.56
CA GLU A 8 6.48 1.58 -18.81
C GLU A 8 5.74 1.00 -20.02
N LEU A 9 5.24 -0.24 -19.91
CA LEU A 9 4.43 -0.86 -20.95
C LEU A 9 3.11 -0.12 -21.18
N MET A 10 2.41 0.28 -20.11
CA MET A 10 1.18 1.06 -20.23
C MET A 10 1.43 2.44 -20.84
N ALA A 11 2.49 3.13 -20.41
CA ALA A 11 2.89 4.41 -20.96
C ALA A 11 3.21 4.31 -22.47
N SER A 12 3.86 3.23 -22.90
CA SER A 12 4.15 2.99 -24.32
C SER A 12 2.90 2.80 -25.18
N GLN A 13 1.78 2.44 -24.57
CA GLN A 13 0.47 2.28 -25.20
C GLN A 13 -0.41 3.53 -25.09
N GLY A 14 0.12 4.63 -24.54
CA GLY A 14 -0.58 5.91 -24.44
C GLY A 14 -1.47 6.05 -23.20
N ALA A 15 -1.27 5.23 -22.16
CA ALA A 15 -1.97 5.40 -20.90
C ALA A 15 -1.64 6.76 -20.25
N SER A 16 -2.66 7.40 -19.69
CA SER A 16 -2.55 8.63 -18.92
C SER A 16 -1.90 8.38 -17.56
N GLU A 17 -1.35 9.44 -16.97
CA GLU A 17 -0.74 9.39 -15.63
C GLU A 17 -1.72 8.85 -14.56
N ALA A 18 -3.00 9.21 -14.66
CA ALA A 18 -4.04 8.72 -13.75
C ALA A 18 -4.23 7.20 -13.88
N GLU A 19 -4.22 6.66 -15.09
CA GLU A 19 -4.30 5.21 -15.33
C GLU A 19 -3.06 4.48 -14.81
N LEU A 20 -1.88 5.09 -14.93
CA LEU A 20 -0.64 4.55 -14.36
C LEU A 20 -0.72 4.45 -12.83
N TYR A 21 -1.20 5.50 -12.16
CA TYR A 21 -1.38 5.48 -10.71
C TYR A 21 -2.38 4.40 -10.26
N GLN A 22 -3.51 4.28 -10.96
CA GLN A 22 -4.50 3.25 -10.65
C GLN A 22 -3.96 1.84 -10.85
N ALA A 23 -3.22 1.60 -11.95
CA ALA A 23 -2.59 0.31 -12.19
C ALA A 23 -1.51 -0.02 -11.16
N ALA A 24 -0.67 0.95 -10.77
CA ALA A 24 0.33 0.77 -9.73
C ALA A 24 -0.32 0.42 -8.38
N PHE A 25 -1.37 1.14 -8.01
CA PHE A 25 -2.11 0.91 -6.77
C PHE A 25 -2.78 -0.47 -6.75
N ALA A 26 -3.46 -0.84 -7.83
CA ALA A 26 -4.06 -2.16 -7.97
C ALA A 26 -3.00 -3.26 -7.89
N PHE A 27 -1.93 -3.17 -8.68
CA PHE A 27 -0.85 -4.17 -8.69
C PHE A 27 -0.22 -4.31 -7.30
N ASN A 28 0.11 -3.20 -6.65
CA ASN A 28 0.74 -3.20 -5.34
C ASN A 28 -0.17 -3.82 -4.26
N SER A 29 -1.49 -3.63 -4.34
CA SER A 29 -2.43 -4.26 -3.40
C SER A 29 -2.39 -5.79 -3.45
N TYR A 30 -2.07 -6.37 -4.62
CA TYR A 30 -1.88 -7.81 -4.77
C TYR A 30 -0.47 -8.25 -4.38
N ALA A 31 0.55 -7.49 -4.78
CA ALA A 31 1.96 -7.82 -4.55
C ALA A 31 2.38 -7.63 -3.07
N PHE A 32 1.76 -6.69 -2.37
CA PHE A 32 2.08 -6.29 -0.99
C PHE A 32 0.81 -6.30 -0.12
N ARG A 33 0.08 -7.43 -0.15
CA ARG A 33 -1.23 -7.57 0.50
C ARG A 33 -1.22 -7.18 1.98
N GLU A 34 -0.19 -7.56 2.71
CA GLU A 34 -0.05 -7.28 4.14
C GLU A 34 0.04 -5.77 4.38
N ASP A 35 0.94 -5.07 3.71
CA ASP A 35 1.11 -3.62 3.84
C ASP A 35 -0.18 -2.88 3.51
N TYR A 36 -0.91 -3.32 2.49
CA TYR A 36 -2.17 -2.70 2.06
C TYR A 36 -3.33 -2.95 3.02
N VAL A 37 -3.40 -4.12 3.67
CA VAL A 37 -4.38 -4.36 4.75
C VAL A 37 -4.09 -3.47 5.95
N MET A 38 -2.81 -3.31 6.32
CA MET A 38 -2.41 -2.43 7.41
C MET A 38 -2.71 -0.96 7.10
N LEU A 39 -2.48 -0.55 5.86
CA LEU A 39 -2.78 0.79 5.40
C LEU A 39 -4.29 1.06 5.36
N ALA A 40 -5.10 0.08 4.93
CA ALA A 40 -6.56 0.18 5.02
C ALA A 40 -7.04 0.35 6.46
N ALA A 41 -6.47 -0.41 7.40
CA ALA A 41 -6.77 -0.25 8.83
C ALA A 41 -6.37 1.15 9.33
N TYR A 42 -5.21 1.68 8.90
CA TYR A 42 -4.77 3.03 9.24
C TYR A 42 -5.74 4.11 8.77
N PHE A 43 -6.19 4.06 7.51
CA PHE A 43 -7.16 5.03 6.97
C PHE A 43 -8.54 4.90 7.63
N SER A 44 -8.94 3.68 7.99
CA SER A 44 -10.22 3.45 8.69
C SER A 44 -10.27 4.07 10.09
N GLN A 45 -9.13 4.27 10.76
CA GLN A 45 -9.07 4.99 12.04
C GLN A 45 -9.40 6.48 11.89
N ASP A 46 -9.28 7.02 10.68
CA ASP A 46 -9.61 8.40 10.32
C ASP A 46 -10.94 8.49 9.54
N ASP A 47 -11.79 7.44 9.62
CA ASP A 47 -13.09 7.32 8.91
C ASP A 47 -12.99 7.43 7.38
N VAL A 48 -11.82 7.17 6.80
CA VAL A 48 -11.62 7.14 5.34
C VAL A 48 -11.82 5.72 4.82
N LEU A 49 -12.83 5.54 3.95
CA LEU A 49 -13.05 4.26 3.28
C LEU A 49 -11.92 3.98 2.30
N TRP A 50 -11.54 2.70 2.18
CA TRP A 50 -10.48 2.28 1.26
C TRP A 50 -10.76 2.67 -0.20
N SER A 51 -12.03 2.70 -0.61
CA SER A 51 -12.45 3.16 -1.94
C SER A 51 -12.19 4.63 -2.22
N ASP A 52 -12.05 5.43 -1.16
CA ASP A 52 -11.95 6.89 -1.23
C ASP A 52 -10.50 7.36 -1.07
N VAL A 53 -9.58 6.43 -0.79
CA VAL A 53 -8.15 6.71 -0.67
C VAL A 53 -7.57 7.07 -2.04
N ASP A 54 -6.88 8.21 -2.13
CA ASP A 54 -6.18 8.64 -3.35
C ASP A 54 -4.99 7.69 -3.63
N PRO A 55 -4.95 6.98 -4.78
CA PRO A 55 -3.83 6.15 -5.18
C PRO A 55 -2.47 6.87 -5.12
N ARG A 56 -2.42 8.17 -5.44
CA ARG A 56 -1.18 8.95 -5.38
C ARG A 56 -0.64 9.09 -3.97
N SER A 57 -1.53 9.23 -2.99
CA SER A 57 -1.15 9.33 -1.58
C SER A 57 -0.49 8.03 -1.12
N VAL A 58 -1.11 6.89 -1.41
CA VAL A 58 -0.62 5.55 -0.99
C VAL A 58 0.71 5.22 -1.65
N LEU A 59 0.88 5.59 -2.91
CA LEU A 59 2.11 5.35 -3.67
C LEU A 59 3.23 6.34 -3.33
N SER A 60 2.95 7.37 -2.54
CA SER A 60 3.96 8.35 -2.11
C SER A 60 4.91 7.76 -1.08
N VAL A 61 6.05 8.42 -0.90
CA VAL A 61 7.04 8.08 0.15
C VAL A 61 6.46 8.15 1.57
N ASP A 62 5.38 8.92 1.76
CA ASP A 62 4.76 9.11 3.08
C ASP A 62 4.06 7.85 3.58
N TYR A 63 3.69 6.94 2.67
CA TYR A 63 3.00 5.68 3.00
C TYR A 63 3.70 4.43 2.46
N SER A 64 4.42 4.55 1.33
CA SER A 64 5.12 3.44 0.67
C SER A 64 6.63 3.49 0.91
N SER A 65 7.04 3.66 2.18
CA SER A 65 8.45 3.60 2.60
C SER A 65 8.64 2.76 3.86
N GLY A 66 9.82 2.17 4.06
CA GLY A 66 10.06 1.34 5.27
C GLY A 66 9.87 2.10 6.59
N ARG A 67 10.17 3.41 6.61
CA ARG A 67 9.95 4.27 7.79
C ARG A 67 8.48 4.56 8.04
N SER A 68 7.68 4.75 6.99
CA SER A 68 6.24 4.96 7.13
C SER A 68 5.54 3.68 7.56
N ALA A 69 5.93 2.52 7.03
CA ALA A 69 5.42 1.21 7.44
C ALA A 69 5.50 0.99 8.96
N GLN A 70 6.65 1.31 9.58
CA GLN A 70 6.81 1.21 11.04
C GLN A 70 5.87 2.16 11.82
N LYS A 71 5.68 3.39 11.34
CA LYS A 71 4.77 4.36 11.96
C LYS A 71 3.31 3.92 11.87
N ILE A 72 2.92 3.43 10.69
CA ILE A 72 1.58 2.91 10.41
C ILE A 72 1.31 1.71 11.33
N ALA A 73 2.24 0.75 11.41
CA ALA A 73 2.14 -0.41 12.29
C ALA A 73 2.01 -0.01 13.77
N ALA A 74 2.75 1.00 14.23
CA ALA A 74 2.66 1.48 15.60
C ALA A 74 1.31 2.15 15.93
N ARG A 75 0.67 2.80 14.95
CA ARG A 75 -0.65 3.44 15.11
C ARG A 75 -1.80 2.43 15.02
N VAL A 76 -1.71 1.49 14.09
CA VAL A 76 -2.73 0.46 13.86
C VAL A 76 -2.68 -0.62 14.94
N GLY A 77 -1.49 -0.97 15.41
CA GLY A 77 -1.29 -2.09 16.32
C GLY A 77 -1.47 -3.42 15.60
N THR A 78 -1.90 -4.45 16.34
CA THR A 78 -2.07 -5.79 15.78
C THR A 78 -3.46 -5.99 15.15
N ILE A 79 -3.49 -6.56 13.94
CA ILE A 79 -4.69 -6.94 13.19
C ILE A 79 -4.89 -8.46 13.38
N PRO A 80 -5.96 -8.90 14.05
CA PRO A 80 -6.26 -10.31 14.22
C PRO A 80 -6.34 -11.05 12.87
N GLY A 81 -5.62 -12.18 12.75
CA GLY A 81 -5.65 -13.02 11.54
C GLY A 81 -4.73 -12.55 10.40
N MET A 82 -3.92 -11.50 10.62
CA MET A 82 -2.94 -11.05 9.63
C MET A 82 -1.66 -11.91 9.69
N PRO A 83 -1.26 -12.59 8.60
CA PRO A 83 0.01 -13.32 8.54
C PRO A 83 1.19 -12.37 8.73
N GLY A 84 2.27 -12.81 9.38
CA GLY A 84 3.52 -12.06 9.48
C GLY A 84 3.57 -10.97 10.57
N GLN A 85 2.48 -10.68 11.27
CA GLN A 85 2.43 -9.67 12.32
C GLN A 85 2.79 -10.21 13.72
N SER A 86 2.90 -11.54 13.87
CA SER A 86 3.41 -12.18 15.08
C SER A 86 4.93 -11.99 15.14
N GLY A 87 5.36 -11.15 16.07
CA GLY A 87 6.75 -10.82 16.29
C GLY A 87 7.66 -12.04 16.50
N SER A 88 8.88 -11.86 16.01
CA SER A 88 10.12 -12.41 16.57
C SER A 88 10.01 -12.56 18.10
N CYS A 89 9.76 -13.78 18.59
CA CYS A 89 10.15 -14.15 19.95
C CYS A 89 11.67 -14.28 19.97
N GLY A 90 12.34 -13.14 20.16
CA GLY A 90 13.70 -13.12 20.68
C GLY A 90 13.65 -13.19 22.20
N THR A 91 13.51 -14.40 22.74
CA THR A 91 14.12 -14.91 23.98
C THR A 91 14.00 -16.43 24.00
#